data_AF-A0A2V7M5A4-F1
#
_entry.id   AF-A0A2V7M5A4-F1
#
_cell.length_a   1.000
_cell.length_b   1.000
_cell.length_c   1.000
_cell.angle_alpha   90.00
_cell.angle_beta   90.00
_cell.angle_gamma   90.00
#
_symmetry.space_group_name_H-M   'P 1'
#
loop_
_entity.id
_entity.type
_entity.pdbx_description
1 polymer ?
#
loop_
_entity_poly.entity_id
_entity_poly.type
_entity_poly.pdbx_seq_one_letter_code
_entity_poly.pdbx_strand_id
1 'polypeptide(L)'
;DYLQTRWRTLHQRYGRGRGFDDFWSDAVQHGGVYGDVAAQTVRLVPGIAQLLGGLAGSAGESEQQLLIVFPSIALHDGRGANKPWLQELPDPVSKITWHGWVEVHPETAAKSQLANGDLLLLQSPYGAVRAPVWITPGVRPDVFAIPSGQGHKAYGRYAKDRSFNAFELLSDKPADFGGRAFAVGVKVTKTGDHRRLATVEGDAREQGRDIVEVLSLSRARQLKRGAHPFAEEETPGYARTALEGWAEAQHDKASLGNYAGEHPRWGLAIDLAKCTGCSACVTACYAENNLATVGEELVTRRRQMSWLRIERYYTTGDGGHPVGAVVAPMLCQQCGNAPCEPVCPVYAAYHTPDGLNGQVYNRCVGTRYCANNCPYKVRYFNWYNYAERGGEWESWPDPLNMLLNPDVTVREKGVMEKCTFCVQRIRGAQNRARLEDRAVQDGEITPSCAQACPSEAIVFGDLHDKTSRVAALAQDPRGYHVLAGLNTRPAITYLAKVVHGAVVEG
;
A
#
# COMPACT_ATOMS: atom_id res chain seq x y z
N ASP A 1 6.39 25.75 29.39
CA ASP A 1 5.56 26.47 30.39
C ASP A 1 4.06 26.35 30.18
N TYR A 2 3.46 26.89 29.10
CA TYR A 2 1.99 26.83 28.91
C TYR A 2 1.39 25.41 29.04
N LEU A 3 1.97 24.43 28.32
CA LEU A 3 1.54 23.03 28.41
C LEU A 3 1.76 22.47 29.81
N GLN A 4 2.93 22.67 30.40
CA GLN A 4 3.24 22.20 31.75
C GLN A 4 2.25 22.73 32.80
N THR A 5 1.81 23.99 32.71
CA THR A 5 0.78 24.56 33.60
C THR A 5 -0.54 23.81 33.51
N ARG A 6 -1.01 23.46 32.30
CA ARG A 6 -2.22 22.63 32.12
C ARG A 6 -2.02 21.21 32.65
N TRP A 7 -0.81 20.69 32.50
CA TRP A 7 -0.46 19.36 32.95
C TRP A 7 -0.26 19.25 34.45
N ARG A 8 -0.06 20.35 35.19
CA ARG A 8 -0.08 20.33 36.67
C ARG A 8 -1.44 19.88 37.22
N THR A 9 -2.54 20.20 36.55
CA THR A 9 -3.87 19.67 36.91
C THR A 9 -3.97 18.17 36.63
N LEU A 10 -3.37 17.68 35.54
CA LEU A 10 -3.29 16.23 35.27
C LEU A 10 -2.36 15.52 36.26
N HIS A 11 -1.28 16.15 36.69
CA HIS A 11 -0.36 15.62 37.71
C HIS A 11 -1.07 15.40 39.05
N GLN A 12 -1.96 16.30 39.47
CA GLN A 12 -2.79 16.07 40.66
C GLN A 12 -3.62 14.78 40.57
N ARG A 13 -4.06 14.41 39.35
CA ARG A 13 -4.90 13.23 39.10
C ARG A 13 -4.12 11.95 38.81
N TYR A 14 -2.99 12.07 38.12
CA TYR A 14 -2.23 10.94 37.54
C TYR A 14 -0.78 10.87 37.99
N GLY A 15 -0.32 11.79 38.84
CA GLY A 15 1.07 11.85 39.31
C GLY A 15 1.48 10.68 40.20
N ARG A 16 0.51 10.02 40.87
CA ARG A 16 0.72 8.85 41.74
C ARG A 16 1.84 9.04 42.76
N GLY A 17 1.93 10.24 43.35
CA GLY A 17 2.95 10.59 44.36
C GLY A 17 4.32 10.99 43.80
N ARG A 18 4.54 10.95 42.48
CA ARG A 18 5.77 11.44 41.85
C ARG A 18 5.83 12.97 41.85
N GLY A 19 7.03 13.55 41.80
CA GLY A 19 7.21 14.97 41.53
C GLY A 19 6.65 15.37 40.16
N PHE A 20 6.34 16.65 39.96
CA PHE A 20 5.79 17.11 38.67
C PHE A 20 6.77 16.88 37.52
N ASP A 21 8.06 17.13 37.75
CA ASP A 21 9.09 17.00 36.71
C ASP A 21 9.29 15.54 36.27
N ASP A 22 9.26 14.59 37.20
CA ASP A 22 9.31 13.15 36.90
C ASP A 22 8.07 12.72 36.12
N PHE A 23 6.88 13.15 36.55
CA PHE A 23 5.62 12.85 35.87
C PHE A 23 5.58 13.42 34.44
N TRP A 24 6.01 14.67 34.28
CA TRP A 24 6.05 15.34 32.98
C TRP A 24 7.06 14.65 32.06
N SER A 25 8.25 14.35 32.56
CA SER A 25 9.29 13.66 31.77
C SER A 25 8.83 12.27 31.36
N ASP A 26 8.25 11.51 32.28
CA ASP A 26 7.65 10.19 32.01
C ASP A 26 6.56 10.27 30.95
N ALA A 27 5.64 11.23 31.07
CA ALA A 27 4.56 11.36 30.11
C ALA A 27 5.05 11.79 28.72
N VAL A 28 6.02 12.72 28.65
CA VAL A 28 6.61 13.11 27.36
C VAL A 28 7.37 11.95 26.73
N GLN A 29 8.12 11.17 27.53
CA GLN A 29 8.85 10.00 27.06
C GLN A 29 7.93 8.91 26.50
N HIS A 30 6.78 8.67 27.14
CA HIS A 30 5.81 7.67 26.70
C HIS A 30 4.77 8.20 25.69
N GLY A 31 4.81 9.50 25.37
CA GLY A 31 3.86 10.16 24.46
C GLY A 31 2.50 10.51 25.08
N GLY A 32 2.32 10.29 26.38
CA GLY A 32 1.11 10.60 27.11
C GLY A 32 1.02 9.94 28.48
N VAL A 33 -0.12 10.12 29.14
CA VAL A 33 -0.50 9.34 30.33
C VAL A 33 -1.62 8.39 29.90
N TYR A 34 -1.38 7.10 30.08
CA TYR A 34 -2.33 6.06 29.71
C TYR A 34 -2.83 5.34 30.96
N GLY A 35 -4.11 4.99 30.96
CA GLY A 35 -4.74 4.24 32.03
C GLY A 35 -6.11 3.74 31.59
N ASP A 36 -6.55 2.64 32.20
CA ASP A 36 -7.84 2.04 31.89
C ASP A 36 -8.97 2.99 32.25
N VAL A 37 -9.91 3.16 31.33
CA VAL A 37 -11.13 3.93 31.55
C VAL A 37 -12.25 2.97 31.89
N ALA A 38 -12.93 3.18 33.02
CA ALA A 38 -14.07 2.37 33.40
C ALA A 38 -15.17 2.47 32.35
N ALA A 39 -15.63 1.31 31.85
CA ALA A 39 -16.75 1.24 30.92
C ALA A 39 -18.01 1.85 31.58
N GLN A 40 -18.67 2.76 30.86
CA GLN A 40 -19.94 3.32 31.29
C GLN A 40 -21.08 2.60 30.58
N THR A 41 -22.04 2.08 31.34
CA THR A 41 -23.25 1.48 30.76
C THR A 41 -24.13 2.59 30.18
N VAL A 42 -24.28 2.60 28.86
CA VAL A 42 -25.21 3.49 28.16
C VAL A 42 -26.50 2.74 27.81
N ARG A 43 -27.64 3.43 27.83
CA ARG A 43 -28.94 2.88 27.41
C ARG A 43 -29.47 3.70 26.23
N LEU A 44 -30.08 3.02 25.25
CA LEU A 44 -30.77 3.68 24.17
C LEU A 44 -31.99 4.45 24.72
N VAL A 45 -32.15 5.69 24.28
CA VAL A 45 -33.33 6.48 24.61
C VAL A 45 -34.54 5.90 23.86
N PRO A 46 -35.69 5.68 24.53
CA PRO A 46 -36.92 5.28 23.85
C PRO A 46 -37.28 6.30 22.75
N GLY A 47 -37.66 5.83 21.55
CA GLY A 47 -38.04 6.69 20.42
C GLY A 47 -36.99 6.83 19.31
N ILE A 48 -35.80 6.24 19.44
CA ILE A 48 -34.78 6.26 18.37
C ILE A 48 -35.28 5.65 17.04
N ALA A 49 -36.20 4.68 17.11
CA ALA A 49 -36.82 4.07 15.94
C ALA A 49 -37.70 5.06 15.15
N GLN A 50 -38.31 6.06 15.81
CA GLN A 50 -39.11 7.10 15.14
C GLN A 50 -38.24 8.11 14.40
N LEU A 51 -37.00 8.36 14.86
CA LEU A 51 -35.99 9.15 14.14
C LEU A 51 -35.44 8.41 12.91
N LEU A 52 -35.35 7.08 12.97
CA LEU A 52 -34.86 6.26 11.84
C LEU A 52 -35.91 6.05 10.74
N GLY A 53 -37.20 6.16 11.06
CA GLY A 53 -38.31 5.99 10.10
C GLY A 53 -38.35 7.03 8.97
N GLY A 54 -37.70 8.18 9.14
CA GLY A 54 -37.60 9.24 8.11
C GLY A 54 -36.55 8.97 7.02
N LEU A 55 -35.74 7.91 7.15
CA LEU A 55 -34.69 7.55 6.19
C LEU A 55 -35.19 6.58 5.09
N ALA A 56 -36.46 6.18 5.12
CA ALA A 56 -37.07 5.36 4.08
C ALA A 56 -37.27 6.19 2.80
N GLY A 57 -36.45 5.88 1.80
CA GLY A 57 -36.25 6.64 0.57
C GLY A 57 -37.49 7.21 -0.11
N SER A 58 -37.35 8.44 -0.60
CA SER A 58 -38.12 8.93 -1.73
C SER A 58 -37.66 8.19 -3.00
N ALA A 59 -38.11 6.95 -3.16
CA ALA A 59 -38.09 6.25 -4.44
C ALA A 59 -39.21 6.82 -5.31
N GLY A 60 -39.03 8.03 -5.80
CA GLY A 60 -39.79 8.55 -6.93
C GLY A 60 -38.99 8.33 -8.20
N GLU A 61 -39.67 7.98 -9.30
CA GLU A 61 -39.12 8.09 -10.66
C GLU A 61 -38.71 9.54 -10.90
N SER A 62 -37.50 9.88 -10.52
CA SER A 62 -36.93 11.20 -10.72
C SER A 62 -35.85 11.07 -11.79
N GLU A 63 -35.78 12.03 -12.71
CA GLU A 63 -34.65 12.18 -13.64
C GLU A 63 -33.28 12.31 -12.93
N GLN A 64 -33.28 12.50 -11.61
CA GLN A 64 -32.08 12.59 -10.79
C GLN A 64 -31.61 11.20 -10.36
N GLN A 65 -30.32 10.95 -10.59
CA GLN A 65 -29.62 9.76 -10.13
C GLN A 65 -29.02 10.01 -8.75
N LEU A 66 -28.97 8.98 -7.91
CA LEU A 66 -28.38 9.08 -6.58
C LEU A 66 -26.86 9.15 -6.69
N LEU A 67 -26.27 10.18 -6.07
CA LEU A 67 -24.82 10.32 -5.92
C LEU A 67 -24.43 10.34 -4.44
N ILE A 68 -23.36 9.63 -4.10
CA ILE A 68 -22.76 9.59 -2.76
C ILE A 68 -21.35 10.18 -2.83
N VAL A 69 -21.09 11.19 -1.99
CA VAL A 69 -19.74 11.70 -1.73
C VAL A 69 -19.15 10.91 -0.57
N PHE A 70 -18.05 10.20 -0.80
CA PHE A 70 -17.38 9.42 0.25
C PHE A 70 -16.03 10.04 0.64
N PRO A 71 -15.57 9.86 1.90
CA PRO A 71 -14.23 10.30 2.30
C PRO A 71 -13.16 9.50 1.55
N SER A 72 -12.25 10.19 0.86
CA SER A 72 -11.06 9.54 0.29
C SER A 72 -10.23 8.94 1.42
N ILE A 73 -9.71 7.72 1.25
CA ILE A 73 -8.83 7.10 2.25
C ILE A 73 -7.51 7.88 2.39
N ALA A 74 -6.98 8.41 1.28
CA ALA A 74 -5.73 9.17 1.29
C ALA A 74 -5.94 10.63 1.72
N LEU A 75 -7.02 11.27 1.26
CA LEU A 75 -7.20 12.72 1.41
C LEU A 75 -8.27 13.11 2.43
N HIS A 76 -9.14 12.19 2.84
CA HIS A 76 -10.28 12.41 3.74
C HIS A 76 -11.11 13.64 3.32
N ASP A 77 -11.06 14.72 4.07
CA ASP A 77 -11.76 16.00 3.84
C ASP A 77 -10.91 17.02 3.06
N GLY A 78 -9.74 16.61 2.59
CA GLY A 78 -8.81 17.42 1.81
C GLY A 78 -7.73 18.12 2.62
N ARG A 79 -7.70 17.97 3.96
CA ARG A 79 -6.64 18.57 4.79
C ARG A 79 -5.23 18.12 4.41
N GLY A 80 -5.11 16.91 3.84
CA GLY A 80 -3.85 16.33 3.35
C GLY A 80 -3.54 16.59 1.88
N ALA A 81 -4.39 17.30 1.13
CA ALA A 81 -4.25 17.45 -0.32
C ALA A 81 -2.96 18.15 -0.76
N ASN A 82 -2.39 19.00 0.09
CA ASN A 82 -1.12 19.66 -0.20
C ASN A 82 0.12 18.78 0.07
N LYS A 83 -0.06 17.51 0.50
CA LYS A 83 1.03 16.57 0.76
C LYS A 83 1.30 15.73 -0.49
N PRO A 84 2.48 15.84 -1.13
CA PRO A 84 2.74 15.19 -2.42
C PRO A 84 2.70 13.65 -2.32
N TRP A 85 3.17 13.06 -1.22
CA TRP A 85 3.06 11.61 -1.01
C TRP A 85 1.62 11.12 -0.99
N LEU A 86 0.66 11.90 -0.45
CA LEU A 86 -0.75 11.51 -0.44
C LEU A 86 -1.43 11.73 -1.79
N GLN A 87 -0.96 12.71 -2.59
CA GLN A 87 -1.44 12.92 -3.95
C GLN A 87 -1.00 11.79 -4.90
N GLU A 88 0.22 11.27 -4.71
CA GLU A 88 0.76 10.18 -5.52
C GLU A 88 0.43 8.78 -4.99
N LEU A 89 -0.12 8.68 -3.77
CA LEU A 89 -0.55 7.42 -3.19
C LEU A 89 -1.77 6.89 -3.98
N PRO A 90 -1.68 5.70 -4.61
CA PRO A 90 -2.81 5.13 -5.31
C PRO A 90 -3.97 4.83 -4.36
N ASP A 91 -5.17 5.24 -4.75
CA ASP A 91 -6.38 4.85 -4.03
C ASP A 91 -6.47 3.32 -3.91
N PRO A 92 -6.81 2.76 -2.74
CA PRO A 92 -6.79 1.32 -2.54
C PRO A 92 -7.78 0.53 -3.41
N VAL A 93 -8.85 1.19 -3.88
CA VAL A 93 -9.88 0.58 -4.73
C VAL A 93 -9.63 0.90 -6.20
N SER A 94 -9.60 2.19 -6.57
CA SER A 94 -9.51 2.65 -7.96
C SER A 94 -8.08 2.70 -8.52
N LYS A 95 -7.08 2.70 -7.63
CA LYS A 95 -5.65 2.88 -7.97
C LYS A 95 -5.34 4.21 -8.66
N ILE A 96 -6.28 5.16 -8.64
CA ILE A 96 -6.11 6.51 -9.19
C ILE A 96 -5.27 7.34 -8.23
N THR A 97 -4.48 8.24 -8.81
CA THR A 97 -3.63 9.23 -8.14
C THR A 97 -3.92 10.62 -8.71
N TRP A 98 -3.50 11.68 -8.01
CA TRP A 98 -3.44 13.08 -8.49
C TRP A 98 -4.74 13.78 -8.95
N HIS A 99 -5.88 13.09 -9.06
CA HIS A 99 -7.15 13.71 -9.42
C HIS A 99 -8.35 12.93 -8.84
N GLY A 100 -9.52 13.58 -8.79
CA GLY A 100 -10.80 12.94 -8.46
C GLY A 100 -11.40 12.21 -9.66
N TRP A 101 -12.38 11.34 -9.40
CA TRP A 101 -13.12 10.55 -10.39
C TRP A 101 -14.57 10.36 -9.93
N VAL A 102 -15.45 9.88 -10.81
CA VAL A 102 -16.77 9.38 -10.43
C VAL A 102 -16.87 7.89 -10.73
N GLU A 103 -17.23 7.10 -9.72
CA GLU A 103 -17.42 5.66 -9.83
C GLU A 103 -18.78 5.35 -10.44
N VAL A 104 -18.77 4.48 -11.45
CA VAL A 104 -19.95 4.05 -12.19
C VAL A 104 -19.94 2.53 -12.30
N HIS A 105 -21.07 1.89 -12.02
CA HIS A 105 -21.19 0.44 -12.18
C HIS A 105 -21.09 0.02 -13.66
N PRO A 106 -20.49 -1.13 -14.00
CA PRO A 106 -20.38 -1.61 -15.38
C PRO A 106 -21.69 -1.65 -16.16
N GLU A 107 -22.80 -2.08 -15.55
CA GLU A 107 -24.10 -2.13 -16.24
C GLU A 107 -24.61 -0.73 -16.62
N THR A 108 -24.41 0.25 -15.74
CA THR A 108 -24.84 1.63 -15.96
C THR A 108 -23.95 2.30 -16.99
N ALA A 109 -22.64 2.05 -16.92
CA ALA A 109 -21.71 2.47 -17.96
C ALA A 109 -22.08 1.87 -19.33
N ALA A 110 -22.45 0.60 -19.41
CA ALA A 110 -22.87 -0.04 -20.65
C ALA A 110 -24.17 0.57 -21.22
N LYS A 111 -25.19 0.76 -20.38
CA LYS A 111 -26.47 1.41 -20.77
C LYS A 111 -26.26 2.83 -21.29
N SER A 112 -25.35 3.59 -20.68
CA SER A 112 -25.04 4.97 -21.03
C SER A 112 -23.86 5.13 -21.99
N GLN A 113 -23.32 4.03 -22.53
CA GLN A 113 -22.18 4.00 -23.44
C GLN A 113 -20.98 4.84 -22.92
N LEU A 114 -20.62 4.64 -21.66
CA LEU A 114 -19.52 5.33 -20.98
C LEU A 114 -18.25 4.47 -21.02
N ALA A 115 -17.12 5.13 -21.21
CA ALA A 115 -15.79 4.55 -21.06
C ALA A 115 -15.04 5.19 -19.89
N ASN A 116 -14.03 4.49 -19.37
CA ASN A 116 -13.09 5.06 -18.41
C ASN A 116 -12.46 6.34 -18.97
N GLY A 117 -12.53 7.43 -18.19
CA GLY A 117 -12.02 8.75 -18.57
C GLY A 117 -13.03 9.66 -19.28
N ASP A 118 -14.21 9.17 -19.69
CA ASP A 118 -15.28 10.05 -20.18
C ASP A 118 -15.65 11.08 -19.11
N LEU A 119 -15.81 12.34 -19.50
CA LEU A 119 -16.20 13.41 -18.58
C LEU A 119 -17.72 13.53 -18.48
N LEU A 120 -18.24 13.39 -17.27
CA LEU A 120 -19.62 13.67 -16.92
C LEU A 120 -19.76 15.04 -16.25
N LEU A 121 -20.80 15.76 -16.61
CA LEU A 121 -21.30 16.91 -15.86
C LEU A 121 -22.34 16.39 -14.85
N LEU A 122 -22.04 16.57 -13.57
CA LEU A 122 -22.88 16.18 -12.44
C LEU A 122 -23.48 17.45 -11.85
N GLN A 123 -24.79 17.63 -11.94
CA GLN A 123 -25.48 18.85 -11.48
C GLN A 123 -26.45 18.52 -10.35
N SER A 124 -26.26 19.15 -9.20
CA SER A 124 -27.17 19.11 -8.05
C SER A 124 -27.88 20.47 -7.89
N PRO A 125 -28.88 20.59 -7.01
CA PRO A 125 -29.44 21.89 -6.63
C PRO A 125 -28.42 22.88 -6.02
N TYR A 126 -27.27 22.40 -5.54
CA TYR A 126 -26.26 23.19 -4.83
C TYR A 126 -25.11 23.66 -5.72
N GLY A 127 -24.86 22.96 -6.83
CA GLY A 127 -23.71 23.20 -7.68
C GLY A 127 -23.51 22.10 -8.71
N ALA A 128 -22.48 22.28 -9.53
CA ALA A 128 -22.16 21.37 -10.61
C ALA A 128 -20.65 21.12 -10.71
N VAL A 129 -20.26 19.87 -10.97
CA VAL A 129 -18.86 19.48 -11.15
C VAL A 129 -18.69 18.63 -12.40
N ARG A 130 -17.49 18.67 -13.00
CA ARG A 130 -17.10 17.81 -14.10
C ARG A 130 -16.14 16.74 -13.59
N ALA A 131 -16.53 15.47 -13.70
CA ALA A 131 -15.75 14.36 -13.14
C ALA A 131 -15.49 13.28 -14.21
N PRO A 132 -14.26 12.74 -14.29
CA PRO A 132 -13.96 11.65 -15.20
C PRO A 132 -14.46 10.33 -14.64
N VAL A 133 -15.03 9.49 -15.51
CA VAL A 133 -15.62 8.20 -15.16
C VAL A 133 -14.53 7.18 -14.80
N TRP A 134 -14.77 6.46 -13.72
CA TRP A 134 -14.11 5.21 -13.36
C TRP A 134 -15.14 4.09 -13.22
N ILE A 135 -15.08 3.10 -14.09
CA ILE A 135 -15.99 1.97 -14.12
C ILE A 135 -15.50 0.93 -13.12
N THR A 136 -16.32 0.61 -12.12
CA THR A 136 -15.96 -0.37 -11.09
C THR A 136 -17.18 -1.16 -10.62
N PRO A 137 -17.06 -2.49 -10.41
CA PRO A 137 -18.11 -3.29 -9.79
C PRO A 137 -18.30 -2.99 -8.29
N GLY A 138 -17.47 -2.13 -7.70
CA GLY A 138 -17.54 -1.78 -6.27
C GLY A 138 -18.70 -0.86 -5.89
N VAL A 139 -19.41 -0.28 -6.87
CA VAL A 139 -20.56 0.62 -6.66
C VAL A 139 -21.86 -0.01 -7.16
N ARG A 140 -22.99 0.31 -6.52
CA ARG A 140 -24.31 -0.23 -6.89
C ARG A 140 -24.74 0.31 -8.28
N PRO A 141 -25.48 -0.47 -9.11
CA PRO A 141 -25.90 -0.05 -10.46
C PRO A 141 -26.57 1.34 -10.54
N ASP A 142 -27.44 1.67 -9.61
CA ASP A 142 -28.24 2.89 -9.57
C ASP A 142 -27.61 4.03 -8.74
N VAL A 143 -26.30 3.92 -8.41
CA VAL A 143 -25.58 4.90 -7.61
C VAL A 143 -24.30 5.35 -8.31
N PHE A 144 -24.01 6.65 -8.23
CA PHE A 144 -22.72 7.23 -8.56
C PHE A 144 -21.96 7.52 -7.26
N ALA A 145 -20.68 7.21 -7.19
CA ALA A 145 -19.88 7.51 -6.00
C ALA A 145 -18.70 8.42 -6.35
N ILE A 146 -18.41 9.42 -5.52
CA ILE A 146 -17.36 10.39 -5.78
C ILE A 146 -16.52 10.60 -4.51
N PRO A 147 -15.17 10.48 -4.57
CA PRO A 147 -14.33 10.74 -3.42
C PRO A 147 -14.24 12.25 -3.15
N SER A 148 -14.17 12.61 -1.88
CA SER A 148 -13.85 13.96 -1.42
C SER A 148 -12.35 14.17 -1.24
N GLY A 149 -11.94 15.44 -1.07
CA GLY A 149 -10.59 15.82 -0.68
C GLY A 149 -9.78 16.61 -1.73
N GLN A 150 -10.26 16.70 -2.97
CA GLN A 150 -9.66 17.51 -4.04
C GLN A 150 -10.44 18.83 -4.27
N GLY A 151 -10.02 19.64 -5.26
CA GLY A 151 -10.75 20.83 -5.70
C GLY A 151 -10.37 22.13 -5.00
N HIS A 152 -9.20 22.19 -4.36
CA HIS A 152 -8.74 23.38 -3.65
C HIS A 152 -8.36 24.50 -4.63
N LYS A 153 -8.91 25.71 -4.46
CA LYS A 153 -8.55 26.88 -5.28
C LYS A 153 -7.25 27.56 -4.83
N ALA A 154 -6.89 27.39 -3.56
CA ALA A 154 -5.64 27.86 -2.99
C ALA A 154 -5.24 26.93 -1.85
N TYR A 155 -4.28 26.01 -2.09
CA TYR A 155 -3.73 25.18 -1.02
C TYR A 155 -2.34 24.62 -1.37
N GLY A 156 -1.41 25.52 -1.68
CA GLY A 156 -0.05 25.16 -2.09
C GLY A 156 0.04 24.53 -3.49
N ARG A 157 1.26 24.23 -3.93
CA ARG A 157 1.55 23.81 -5.31
C ARG A 157 0.96 22.46 -5.71
N TYR A 158 0.71 21.57 -4.74
CA TYR A 158 0.24 20.22 -5.02
C TYR A 158 -1.30 20.10 -5.08
N ALA A 159 -2.05 21.00 -4.43
CA ALA A 159 -3.51 20.92 -4.38
C ALA A 159 -4.22 22.03 -5.17
N LYS A 160 -3.57 23.16 -5.42
CA LYS A 160 -4.16 24.30 -6.13
C LYS A 160 -4.66 23.89 -7.52
N ASP A 161 -5.92 24.23 -7.80
CA ASP A 161 -6.62 24.05 -9.08
C ASP A 161 -6.58 22.61 -9.60
N ARG A 162 -6.52 21.65 -8.67
CA ARG A 162 -6.48 20.22 -8.97
C ARG A 162 -7.88 19.62 -8.93
N SER A 163 -8.33 19.11 -10.08
CA SER A 163 -9.60 18.39 -10.23
C SER A 163 -10.80 19.25 -9.80
N PHE A 164 -11.74 18.70 -9.03
CA PHE A 164 -12.98 19.36 -8.61
C PHE A 164 -13.24 19.10 -7.12
N ASN A 165 -14.09 19.93 -6.51
CA ASN A 165 -14.49 19.78 -5.11
C ASN A 165 -15.87 19.10 -5.02
N ALA A 166 -15.91 17.84 -4.61
CA ALA A 166 -17.16 17.08 -4.50
C ALA A 166 -18.17 17.70 -3.51
N PHE A 167 -17.71 18.51 -2.55
CA PHE A 167 -18.60 19.20 -1.60
C PHE A 167 -19.42 20.34 -2.23
N GLU A 168 -19.09 20.78 -3.46
CA GLU A 168 -19.92 21.71 -4.23
C GLU A 168 -21.26 21.09 -4.66
N LEU A 169 -21.37 19.76 -4.61
CA LEU A 169 -22.63 19.05 -4.88
C LEU A 169 -23.54 18.90 -3.65
N LEU A 170 -23.07 19.29 -2.46
CA LEU A 170 -23.76 18.99 -1.20
C LEU A 170 -24.30 20.26 -0.54
N SER A 171 -25.41 20.12 0.18
CA SER A 171 -25.93 21.19 1.05
C SER A 171 -24.90 21.58 2.10
N ASP A 172 -24.78 22.86 2.41
CA ASP A 172 -24.06 23.39 3.57
C ASP A 172 -24.87 23.30 4.87
N LYS A 173 -26.18 23.05 4.77
CA LYS A 173 -27.06 22.90 5.91
C LYS A 173 -26.88 21.52 6.57
N PRO A 174 -26.89 21.46 7.91
CA PRO A 174 -26.92 20.18 8.61
C PRO A 174 -28.15 19.35 8.24
N ALA A 175 -27.99 18.04 8.17
CA ALA A 175 -29.09 17.09 8.08
C ALA A 175 -29.84 16.99 9.42
N ASP A 176 -31.04 16.42 9.38
CA ASP A 176 -31.93 16.31 10.55
C ASP A 176 -31.33 15.51 11.72
N PHE A 177 -30.37 14.62 11.45
CA PHE A 177 -29.64 13.83 12.45
C PHE A 177 -28.30 14.46 12.89
N GLY A 178 -28.02 15.70 12.45
CA GLY A 178 -26.77 16.41 12.72
C GLY A 178 -25.64 16.04 11.75
N GLY A 179 -24.79 17.01 11.43
CA GLY A 179 -23.72 16.86 10.42
C GLY A 179 -24.22 17.04 8.98
N ARG A 180 -23.36 16.77 7.99
CA ARG A 180 -23.66 17.02 6.56
C ARG A 180 -24.27 15.77 5.91
N ALA A 181 -25.25 15.95 5.02
CA ALA A 181 -25.71 14.87 4.16
C ALA A 181 -24.69 14.63 3.03
N PHE A 182 -24.24 13.38 2.89
CA PHE A 182 -23.26 12.98 1.87
C PHE A 182 -23.90 12.32 0.64
N ALA A 183 -25.22 12.21 0.61
CA ALA A 183 -25.99 11.72 -0.52
C ALA A 183 -26.83 12.86 -1.12
N VAL A 184 -26.91 12.91 -2.45
CA VAL A 184 -27.64 13.95 -3.18
C VAL A 184 -28.15 13.42 -4.53
N GLY A 185 -29.31 13.90 -4.97
CA GLY A 185 -29.80 13.66 -6.33
C GLY A 185 -29.09 14.55 -7.34
N VAL A 186 -28.60 13.97 -8.44
CA VAL A 186 -27.91 14.71 -9.50
C VAL A 186 -28.48 14.41 -10.88
N LYS A 187 -28.52 15.43 -11.73
CA LYS A 187 -28.65 15.25 -13.18
C LYS A 187 -27.28 14.93 -13.76
N VAL A 188 -27.18 13.83 -14.50
CA VAL A 188 -25.94 13.36 -15.13
C VAL A 188 -26.00 13.64 -16.63
N THR A 189 -24.98 14.31 -17.17
CA THR A 189 -24.90 14.61 -18.61
C THR A 189 -23.52 14.28 -19.16
N LYS A 190 -23.47 13.49 -20.24
CA LYS A 190 -22.22 13.19 -20.95
C LYS A 190 -21.75 14.45 -21.67
N THR A 191 -20.50 14.86 -21.43
CA THR A 191 -19.98 16.12 -22.01
C THR A 191 -19.35 15.95 -23.39
N GLY A 192 -18.99 14.71 -23.77
CA GLY A 192 -18.23 14.43 -24.99
C GLY A 192 -16.71 14.53 -24.81
N ASP A 193 -16.23 15.15 -23.73
CA ASP A 193 -14.81 15.27 -23.43
C ASP A 193 -14.27 13.99 -22.76
N HIS A 194 -12.96 13.75 -22.92
CA HIS A 194 -12.24 12.61 -22.34
C HIS A 194 -10.97 13.06 -21.61
N ARG A 195 -10.64 12.40 -20.51
CA ARG A 195 -9.39 12.56 -19.77
C ARG A 195 -8.70 11.22 -19.58
N ARG A 196 -7.40 11.17 -19.85
CA ARG A 196 -6.55 10.06 -19.45
C ARG A 196 -6.38 10.04 -17.92
N LEU A 197 -6.72 8.93 -17.27
CA LEU A 197 -6.61 8.76 -15.82
C LEU A 197 -5.18 8.42 -15.40
N ALA A 198 -4.73 9.02 -14.30
CA ALA A 198 -3.46 8.69 -13.65
C ALA A 198 -3.64 7.50 -12.69
N THR A 199 -3.97 6.34 -13.26
CA THR A 199 -4.11 5.08 -12.50
C THR A 199 -2.87 4.20 -12.64
N VAL A 200 -2.48 3.57 -11.53
CA VAL A 200 -1.43 2.53 -11.52
C VAL A 200 -1.99 1.13 -11.77
N GLU A 201 -3.32 0.96 -11.86
CA GLU A 201 -3.94 -0.34 -12.14
C GLU A 201 -3.51 -0.87 -13.51
N GLY A 202 -3.06 -2.13 -13.55
CA GLY A 202 -2.80 -2.85 -14.79
C GLY A 202 -4.07 -3.53 -15.27
N ASP A 203 -4.17 -4.83 -14.99
CA ASP A 203 -5.39 -5.62 -15.15
C ASP A 203 -6.00 -5.86 -13.76
N ALA A 204 -7.30 -5.60 -13.63
CA ALA A 204 -8.03 -5.82 -12.39
C ALA A 204 -8.33 -7.31 -12.14
N ARG A 205 -8.06 -8.18 -13.12
CA ARG A 205 -8.14 -9.65 -13.01
C ARG A 205 -6.76 -10.24 -12.88
N GLU A 206 -6.69 -11.30 -12.10
CA GLU A 206 -5.46 -12.04 -11.83
C GLU A 206 -5.01 -12.87 -13.05
N GLN A 207 -5.97 -13.29 -13.90
CA GLN A 207 -5.77 -14.03 -15.16
C GLN A 207 -5.30 -15.49 -15.00
N GLY A 208 -5.49 -16.11 -13.84
CA GLY A 208 -5.11 -17.50 -13.56
C GLY A 208 -3.59 -17.67 -13.54
N ARG A 209 -2.88 -16.79 -12.83
CA ARG A 209 -1.41 -16.72 -12.78
C ARG A 209 -0.86 -16.91 -11.37
N ASP A 210 -1.69 -17.36 -10.44
CA ASP A 210 -1.37 -17.69 -9.06
C ASP A 210 -0.62 -16.55 -8.33
N ILE A 211 -0.99 -15.30 -8.64
CA ILE A 211 -0.44 -14.11 -7.98
C ILE A 211 -1.08 -13.93 -6.59
N VAL A 212 -2.39 -14.20 -6.48
CA VAL A 212 -3.12 -14.13 -5.23
C VAL A 212 -3.91 -15.41 -4.97
N GLU A 213 -3.65 -16.02 -3.81
CA GLU A 213 -4.34 -17.24 -3.39
C GLU A 213 -5.48 -16.94 -2.43
N VAL A 214 -6.59 -17.67 -2.58
CA VAL A 214 -7.79 -17.55 -1.75
C VAL A 214 -8.24 -18.92 -1.26
N LEU A 215 -8.50 -19.02 0.04
CA LEU A 215 -9.06 -20.21 0.68
C LEU A 215 -10.40 -19.91 1.30
N SER A 216 -11.32 -20.85 1.18
CA SER A 216 -12.49 -20.89 2.06
C SER A 216 -12.05 -21.23 3.50
N LEU A 217 -12.77 -20.71 4.49
CA LEU A 217 -12.50 -20.97 5.90
C LEU A 217 -12.63 -22.47 6.23
N SER A 218 -13.56 -23.17 5.59
CA SER A 218 -13.72 -24.62 5.74
C SER A 218 -12.47 -25.37 5.28
N ARG A 219 -11.89 -24.99 4.12
CA ARG A 219 -10.66 -25.58 3.61
C ARG A 219 -9.45 -25.23 4.48
N ALA A 220 -9.32 -23.96 4.87
CA ALA A 220 -8.22 -23.51 5.72
C ALA A 220 -8.17 -24.27 7.06
N ARG A 221 -9.33 -24.60 7.65
CA ARG A 221 -9.43 -25.41 8.88
C ARG A 221 -8.97 -26.86 8.73
N GLN A 222 -8.95 -27.39 7.50
CA GLN A 222 -8.53 -28.77 7.22
C GLN A 222 -7.03 -28.89 6.93
N LEU A 223 -6.35 -27.76 6.69
CA LEU A 223 -4.91 -27.78 6.41
C LEU A 223 -4.13 -28.20 7.65
N LYS A 224 -3.27 -29.21 7.48
CA LYS A 224 -2.35 -29.69 8.51
C LYS A 224 -0.99 -29.03 8.33
N ARG A 225 -0.20 -28.97 9.41
CA ARG A 225 1.20 -28.52 9.33
C ARG A 225 1.97 -29.38 8.32
N GLY A 226 2.71 -28.74 7.41
CA GLY A 226 3.41 -29.39 6.30
C GLY A 226 2.54 -29.69 5.06
N ALA A 227 1.25 -29.32 5.07
CA ALA A 227 0.48 -29.27 3.83
C ALA A 227 0.89 -28.04 3.02
N HIS A 228 1.13 -28.23 1.73
CA HIS A 228 1.47 -27.16 0.80
C HIS A 228 0.46 -27.17 -0.36
N PRO A 229 -0.76 -26.64 -0.15
CA PRO A 229 -1.84 -26.70 -1.14
C PRO A 229 -1.53 -25.88 -2.41
N PHE A 230 -0.60 -24.92 -2.33
CA PHE A 230 -0.19 -24.04 -3.42
C PHE A 230 1.23 -24.33 -3.93
N ALA A 231 1.81 -25.47 -3.52
CA ALA A 231 3.13 -25.84 -4.03
C ALA A 231 2.97 -26.28 -5.49
N GLU A 232 3.27 -25.37 -6.42
CA GLU A 232 3.81 -25.79 -7.71
C GLU A 232 5.09 -26.59 -7.45
N GLU A 233 5.32 -27.66 -8.21
CA GLU A 233 6.58 -28.40 -8.17
C GLU A 233 7.70 -27.40 -8.48
N GLU A 234 8.46 -26.96 -7.45
CA GLU A 234 9.40 -25.83 -7.51
C GLU A 234 10.41 -25.93 -8.66
N THR A 235 10.59 -27.14 -9.18
CA THR A 235 11.45 -27.45 -10.30
C THR A 235 10.69 -28.28 -11.32
N PRO A 236 10.34 -27.69 -12.48
CA PRO A 236 9.85 -28.45 -13.62
C PRO A 236 10.78 -29.62 -13.93
N GLY A 237 10.24 -30.78 -14.32
CA GLY A 237 11.05 -31.98 -14.56
C GLY A 237 12.26 -31.77 -15.48
N TYR A 238 12.15 -30.88 -16.48
CA TYR A 238 13.24 -30.52 -17.38
C TYR A 238 14.41 -29.76 -16.71
N ALA A 239 14.13 -29.06 -15.60
CA ALA A 239 15.11 -28.27 -14.87
C ALA A 239 15.72 -29.05 -13.69
N ARG A 240 15.19 -30.23 -13.34
CA ARG A 240 15.62 -31.03 -12.18
C ARG A 240 17.11 -31.37 -12.26
N THR A 241 17.55 -31.90 -13.40
CA THR A 241 18.96 -32.25 -13.63
C THR A 241 19.87 -31.02 -13.73
N ALA A 242 19.36 -29.88 -14.23
CA ALA A 242 20.13 -28.64 -14.32
C ALA A 242 20.33 -27.96 -12.95
N LEU A 243 19.45 -28.23 -11.98
CA LEU A 243 19.49 -27.69 -10.63
C LEU A 243 20.05 -28.67 -9.60
N GLU A 244 20.17 -29.95 -9.96
CA GLU A 244 20.79 -30.99 -9.14
C GLU A 244 22.26 -30.62 -8.85
N GLY A 245 22.63 -30.53 -7.57
CA GLY A 245 23.97 -30.08 -7.16
C GLY A 245 24.22 -28.57 -7.32
N TRP A 246 23.29 -27.80 -7.91
CA TRP A 246 23.48 -26.36 -8.12
C TRP A 246 23.50 -25.59 -6.80
N ALA A 247 22.62 -25.97 -5.86
CA ALA A 247 22.57 -25.34 -4.55
C ALA A 247 23.87 -25.60 -3.75
N GLU A 248 24.38 -26.82 -3.78
CA GLU A 248 25.66 -27.22 -3.19
C GLU A 248 26.82 -26.47 -3.86
N ALA A 249 26.85 -26.39 -5.18
CA ALA A 249 27.89 -25.63 -5.91
C ALA A 249 27.83 -24.12 -5.63
N GLN A 250 26.64 -23.55 -5.39
CA GLN A 250 26.50 -22.17 -4.93
C GLN A 250 26.93 -22.02 -3.48
N HIS A 251 26.63 -22.99 -2.62
CA HIS A 251 27.06 -23.00 -1.22
C HIS A 251 28.59 -23.07 -1.10
N ASP A 252 29.24 -23.94 -1.88
CA ASP A 252 30.71 -24.03 -1.94
C ASP A 252 31.32 -22.70 -2.40
N LYS A 253 30.72 -22.02 -3.39
CA LYS A 253 31.17 -20.68 -3.80
C LYS A 253 30.88 -19.61 -2.76
N ALA A 254 29.79 -19.74 -2.02
CA ALA A 254 29.46 -18.87 -0.89
C ALA A 254 30.40 -19.12 0.30
N SER A 255 31.12 -20.24 0.39
CA SER A 255 32.11 -20.44 1.45
C SER A 255 33.40 -19.60 1.29
N LEU A 256 33.46 -18.74 0.26
CA LEU A 256 34.63 -17.90 -0.04
C LEU A 256 34.39 -16.42 0.30
N GLY A 257 35.41 -15.77 0.86
CA GLY A 257 35.43 -14.32 1.09
C GLY A 257 34.35 -13.86 2.08
N ASN A 258 33.65 -12.77 1.74
CA ASN A 258 32.63 -12.15 2.61
C ASN A 258 31.35 -13.00 2.78
N TYR A 259 31.21 -14.10 2.04
CA TYR A 259 30.09 -15.02 2.14
C TYR A 259 30.37 -16.20 3.09
N ALA A 260 31.63 -16.34 3.53
CA ALA A 260 32.06 -17.41 4.40
C ALA A 260 31.51 -17.24 5.83
N GLY A 261 31.05 -18.34 6.41
CA GLY A 261 30.49 -18.39 7.76
C GLY A 261 28.96 -18.37 7.79
N GLU A 262 28.40 -18.28 8.99
CA GLU A 262 26.95 -18.22 9.17
C GLU A 262 26.45 -16.79 8.97
N HIS A 263 25.49 -16.63 8.08
CA HIS A 263 24.82 -15.36 7.83
C HIS A 263 23.31 -15.49 8.03
N PRO A 264 22.65 -14.41 8.49
CA PRO A 264 21.19 -14.34 8.49
C PRO A 264 20.64 -14.51 7.08
N ARG A 265 19.42 -15.03 6.95
CA ARG A 265 18.65 -14.99 5.70
C ARG A 265 17.43 -14.11 5.87
N TRP A 266 17.57 -12.84 5.52
CA TRP A 266 16.47 -11.89 5.67
C TRP A 266 15.29 -12.24 4.75
N GLY A 267 14.10 -12.30 5.33
CA GLY A 267 12.87 -12.62 4.61
C GLY A 267 11.66 -11.83 5.11
N LEU A 268 10.57 -11.92 4.36
CA LEU A 268 9.27 -11.37 4.73
C LEU A 268 8.19 -12.44 4.69
N ALA A 269 7.23 -12.36 5.60
CA ALA A 269 5.95 -13.03 5.49
C ALA A 269 4.83 -11.99 5.35
N ILE A 270 3.93 -12.17 4.39
CA ILE A 270 2.82 -11.23 4.11
C ILE A 270 1.48 -11.96 4.21
N ASP A 271 0.71 -11.70 5.27
CA ASP A 271 -0.62 -12.29 5.48
C ASP A 271 -1.72 -11.50 4.75
N LEU A 272 -2.23 -12.06 3.64
CA LEU A 272 -3.27 -11.41 2.83
C LEU A 272 -4.63 -11.37 3.54
N ALA A 273 -4.89 -12.25 4.51
CA ALA A 273 -6.10 -12.20 5.33
C ALA A 273 -6.12 -10.92 6.19
N LYS A 274 -4.96 -10.51 6.71
CA LYS A 274 -4.78 -9.28 7.51
C LYS A 274 -4.60 -8.01 6.67
N CYS A 275 -4.17 -8.13 5.42
CA CYS A 275 -3.97 -6.97 4.54
C CYS A 275 -5.32 -6.33 4.17
N THR A 276 -5.51 -5.07 4.56
CA THR A 276 -6.69 -4.26 4.20
C THR A 276 -6.47 -3.38 2.96
N GLY A 277 -5.22 -3.30 2.47
CA GLY A 277 -4.87 -2.42 1.35
C GLY A 277 -4.73 -0.94 1.74
N CYS A 278 -4.66 -0.59 3.03
CA CYS A 278 -4.58 0.79 3.52
C CYS A 278 -3.43 1.65 2.96
N SER A 279 -2.44 1.04 2.31
CA SER A 279 -1.30 1.69 1.65
C SER A 279 -0.37 2.51 2.58
N ALA A 280 -0.53 2.41 3.90
CA ALA A 280 0.42 3.00 4.86
C ALA A 280 1.87 2.52 4.65
N CYS A 281 2.04 1.25 4.28
CA CYS A 281 3.35 0.68 3.95
C CYS A 281 3.99 1.28 2.68
N VAL A 282 3.20 1.80 1.74
CA VAL A 282 3.70 2.53 0.56
C VAL A 282 4.26 3.86 1.00
N THR A 283 3.47 4.67 1.72
CA THR A 283 3.91 5.99 2.22
C THR A 283 5.12 5.88 3.15
N ALA A 284 5.16 4.86 4.02
CA ALA A 284 6.33 4.61 4.87
C ALA A 284 7.58 4.24 4.06
N CYS A 285 7.42 3.56 2.92
CA CYS A 285 8.54 3.28 2.02
C CYS A 285 9.05 4.57 1.35
N TYR A 286 8.16 5.47 0.93
CA TYR A 286 8.50 6.80 0.42
C TYR A 286 9.32 7.61 1.42
N ALA A 287 8.84 7.70 2.66
CA ALA A 287 9.48 8.48 3.72
C ALA A 287 10.85 7.89 4.11
N GLU A 288 10.91 6.58 4.32
CA GLU A 288 12.12 5.91 4.82
C GLU A 288 13.24 5.86 3.78
N ASN A 289 12.89 5.64 2.52
CA ASN A 289 13.87 5.34 1.47
C ASN A 289 14.05 6.49 0.48
N ASN A 290 13.66 7.71 0.84
CA ASN A 290 13.82 8.90 0.00
C ASN A 290 13.27 8.69 -1.43
N LEU A 291 12.05 8.15 -1.56
CA LEU A 291 11.45 7.96 -2.89
C LEU A 291 10.91 9.28 -3.40
N ALA A 292 11.26 9.61 -4.64
CA ALA A 292 10.80 10.83 -5.29
C ALA A 292 9.31 10.73 -5.65
N THR A 293 8.57 11.82 -5.47
CA THR A 293 7.27 12.00 -6.12
C THR A 293 7.46 12.51 -7.54
N VAL A 294 6.79 11.90 -8.52
CA VAL A 294 7.03 12.18 -9.95
C VAL A 294 5.96 13.02 -10.62
N GLY A 295 4.78 13.17 -10.00
CA GLY A 295 3.69 13.94 -10.58
C GLY A 295 2.78 13.15 -11.53
N GLU A 296 1.59 13.71 -11.77
CA GLU A 296 0.51 13.09 -12.55
C GLU A 296 0.93 12.66 -13.96
N GLU A 297 1.70 13.50 -14.65
CA GLU A 297 2.15 13.24 -16.02
C GLU A 297 2.97 11.94 -16.11
N LEU A 298 3.90 11.75 -15.17
CA LEU A 298 4.78 10.58 -15.18
C LEU A 298 4.08 9.33 -14.64
N VAL A 299 3.17 9.45 -13.68
CA VAL A 299 2.31 8.32 -13.27
C VAL A 299 1.47 7.84 -14.45
N THR A 300 0.89 8.76 -15.22
CA THR A 300 0.11 8.44 -16.43
C THR A 300 0.93 7.69 -17.48
N ARG A 301 2.26 7.92 -17.51
CA ARG A 301 3.24 7.20 -18.35
C ARG A 301 3.81 5.93 -17.71
N ARG A 302 3.29 5.49 -16.56
CA ARG A 302 3.76 4.32 -15.79
C ARG A 302 5.19 4.46 -15.29
N ARG A 303 5.56 5.66 -14.82
CA ARG A 303 6.91 6.01 -14.34
C ARG A 303 6.94 6.43 -12.86
N GLN A 304 5.97 5.98 -12.07
CA GLN A 304 5.93 6.22 -10.63
C GLN A 304 7.12 5.57 -9.92
N MET A 305 7.65 6.19 -8.86
CA MET A 305 8.81 5.70 -8.09
C MET A 305 8.38 5.01 -6.79
N SER A 306 7.47 4.04 -6.88
CA SER A 306 6.88 3.36 -5.71
C SER A 306 7.43 1.95 -5.51
N TRP A 307 8.45 1.76 -4.66
CA TRP A 307 9.14 0.47 -4.46
C TRP A 307 8.26 -0.68 -3.93
N LEU A 308 7.14 -0.32 -3.30
CA LEU A 308 6.08 -1.20 -2.88
C LEU A 308 4.79 -0.68 -3.51
N ARG A 309 3.98 -1.57 -4.08
CA ARG A 309 2.66 -1.25 -4.62
C ARG A 309 1.62 -2.21 -4.07
N ILE A 310 0.40 -1.72 -3.88
CA ILE A 310 -0.72 -2.56 -3.46
C ILE A 310 -1.52 -2.93 -4.70
N GLU A 311 -1.38 -4.18 -5.15
CA GLU A 311 -2.20 -4.74 -6.22
C GLU A 311 -3.58 -5.09 -5.68
N ARG A 312 -4.59 -5.02 -6.55
CA ARG A 312 -5.96 -5.41 -6.24
C ARG A 312 -6.50 -6.25 -7.39
N TYR A 313 -6.90 -7.47 -7.09
CA TYR A 313 -7.53 -8.38 -8.05
C TYR A 313 -8.95 -8.68 -7.63
N TYR A 314 -9.89 -8.59 -8.57
CA TYR A 314 -11.25 -9.05 -8.34
C TYR A 314 -11.30 -10.58 -8.41
N THR A 315 -11.93 -11.20 -7.42
CA THR A 315 -12.24 -12.63 -7.43
C THR A 315 -13.60 -12.83 -8.07
N THR A 316 -13.71 -13.77 -9.00
CA THR A 316 -14.95 -14.10 -9.70
C THR A 316 -15.65 -15.28 -9.05
N GLY A 317 -16.96 -15.20 -8.87
CA GLY A 317 -17.79 -16.33 -8.45
C GLY A 317 -18.34 -17.12 -9.63
N ASP A 318 -19.19 -18.10 -9.33
CA ASP A 318 -19.96 -18.83 -10.34
C ASP A 318 -20.78 -17.84 -11.20
N GLY A 319 -20.57 -17.87 -12.52
CA GLY A 319 -21.18 -16.91 -13.46
C GLY A 319 -20.29 -15.71 -13.84
N GLY A 320 -19.04 -15.64 -13.37
CA GLY A 320 -18.05 -14.65 -13.83
C GLY A 320 -18.22 -13.25 -13.26
N HIS A 321 -19.18 -13.03 -12.37
CA HIS A 321 -19.36 -11.77 -11.67
C HIS A 321 -18.34 -11.62 -10.53
N PRO A 322 -17.78 -10.42 -10.30
CA PRO A 322 -16.92 -10.14 -9.15
C PRO A 322 -17.68 -10.39 -7.83
N VAL A 323 -17.17 -11.30 -6.99
CA VAL A 323 -17.73 -11.60 -5.65
C VAL A 323 -16.90 -10.99 -4.52
N GLY A 324 -15.72 -10.46 -4.84
CA GLY A 324 -14.81 -9.88 -3.86
C GLY A 324 -13.55 -9.33 -4.52
N ALA A 325 -12.63 -8.84 -3.68
CA ALA A 325 -11.32 -8.41 -4.11
C ALA A 325 -10.24 -8.84 -3.10
N VAL A 326 -9.09 -9.22 -3.61
CA VAL A 326 -7.89 -9.51 -2.83
C VAL A 326 -6.88 -8.41 -3.09
N VAL A 327 -6.26 -7.93 -2.02
CA VAL A 327 -5.20 -6.92 -2.07
C VAL A 327 -3.87 -7.56 -1.68
N ALA A 328 -2.85 -7.37 -2.51
CA ALA A 328 -1.54 -7.95 -2.32
C ALA A 328 -0.43 -6.89 -2.43
N PRO A 329 0.34 -6.66 -1.35
CA PRO A 329 1.55 -5.85 -1.43
C PRO A 329 2.60 -6.52 -2.31
N MET A 330 2.95 -5.89 -3.42
CA MET A 330 3.98 -6.34 -4.35
C MET A 330 5.21 -5.44 -4.24
N LEU A 331 6.36 -6.03 -3.96
CA LEU A 331 7.65 -5.37 -3.77
C LEU A 331 8.78 -6.26 -4.30
N CYS A 332 10.02 -5.80 -4.21
CA CYS A 332 11.16 -6.66 -4.53
C CYS A 332 11.19 -7.89 -3.62
N GLN A 333 11.09 -9.06 -4.26
CA GLN A 333 10.98 -10.36 -3.62
C GLN A 333 12.31 -10.88 -3.01
N GLN A 334 13.41 -10.15 -3.19
CA GLN A 334 14.78 -10.58 -2.84
C GLN A 334 15.05 -12.06 -3.23
N CYS A 335 14.71 -12.38 -4.47
CA CYS A 335 14.86 -13.69 -5.09
C CYS A 335 16.27 -14.26 -4.85
N GLY A 336 16.41 -15.49 -4.35
CA GLY A 336 17.69 -16.20 -4.28
C GLY A 336 18.26 -16.50 -5.67
N ASN A 337 17.39 -16.86 -6.63
CA ASN A 337 17.74 -16.97 -8.05
C ASN A 337 17.27 -15.69 -8.74
N ALA A 338 17.92 -14.56 -8.47
CA ALA A 338 17.50 -13.26 -8.99
C ALA A 338 17.80 -13.10 -10.49
N PRO A 339 16.80 -13.11 -11.39
CA PRO A 339 17.03 -12.92 -12.83
C PRO A 339 17.53 -11.51 -13.16
N CYS A 340 17.28 -10.55 -12.28
CA CYS A 340 17.64 -9.16 -12.48
C CYS A 340 19.14 -8.84 -12.23
N GLU A 341 19.90 -9.77 -11.65
CA GLU A 341 21.34 -9.60 -11.39
C GLU A 341 22.24 -9.93 -12.58
N PRO A 342 22.18 -11.14 -13.19
CA PRO A 342 23.12 -11.53 -14.25
C PRO A 342 22.98 -10.67 -15.51
N VAL A 343 21.85 -9.98 -15.68
CA VAL A 343 21.61 -9.06 -16.81
C VAL A 343 22.19 -7.66 -16.60
N CYS A 344 22.80 -7.37 -15.45
CA CYS A 344 23.44 -6.09 -15.19
C CYS A 344 24.90 -6.13 -15.66
N PRO A 345 25.27 -5.44 -16.75
CA PRO A 345 26.63 -5.53 -17.32
C PRO A 345 27.72 -4.92 -16.43
N VAL A 346 27.33 -4.14 -15.41
CA VAL A 346 28.23 -3.42 -14.51
C VAL A 346 28.13 -3.91 -13.07
N TYR A 347 27.39 -4.99 -12.81
CA TYR A 347 27.22 -5.57 -11.47
C TYR A 347 26.68 -4.58 -10.42
N ALA A 348 25.79 -3.66 -10.83
CA ALA A 348 25.10 -2.76 -9.92
C ALA A 348 24.03 -3.47 -9.08
N ALA A 349 23.54 -4.62 -9.54
CA ALA A 349 22.69 -5.53 -8.77
C ALA A 349 23.48 -6.81 -8.48
N TYR A 350 23.48 -7.26 -7.23
CA TYR A 350 24.28 -8.40 -6.74
C TYR A 350 23.65 -8.98 -5.47
N HIS A 351 23.89 -10.24 -5.16
CA HIS A 351 23.49 -10.83 -3.87
C HIS A 351 24.44 -10.45 -2.75
N THR A 352 23.94 -10.10 -1.58
CA THR A 352 24.75 -9.99 -0.35
C THR A 352 24.84 -11.33 0.39
N PRO A 353 25.82 -11.51 1.28
CA PRO A 353 25.94 -12.71 2.12
C PRO A 353 24.69 -13.03 2.95
N ASP A 354 23.98 -12.00 3.43
CA ASP A 354 22.75 -12.13 4.20
C ASP A 354 21.48 -12.32 3.34
N GLY A 355 21.66 -12.68 2.06
CA GLY A 355 20.58 -13.07 1.15
C GLY A 355 19.76 -11.90 0.59
N LEU A 356 20.21 -10.66 0.75
CA LEU A 356 19.55 -9.51 0.12
C LEU A 356 19.99 -9.42 -1.34
N ASN A 357 19.06 -9.05 -2.20
CA ASN A 357 19.44 -8.53 -3.50
C ASN A 357 19.89 -7.07 -3.30
N GLY A 358 21.17 -6.78 -3.43
CA GLY A 358 21.75 -5.44 -3.36
C GLY A 358 21.44 -4.60 -4.60
N GLN A 359 21.27 -3.29 -4.41
CA GLN A 359 21.26 -2.31 -5.51
C GLN A 359 22.25 -1.20 -5.17
N VAL A 360 23.37 -1.19 -5.88
CA VAL A 360 24.40 -0.15 -5.77
C VAL A 360 24.04 0.97 -6.74
N TYR A 361 23.52 2.08 -6.21
CA TYR A 361 22.96 3.16 -7.01
C TYR A 361 24.00 3.82 -7.92
N ASN A 362 25.16 4.18 -7.37
CA ASN A 362 26.25 4.86 -8.08
C ASN A 362 26.98 3.98 -9.11
N ARG A 363 26.75 2.67 -9.11
CA ARG A 363 27.29 1.75 -10.12
C ARG A 363 26.35 1.59 -11.31
N CYS A 364 25.08 1.95 -11.17
CA CYS A 364 24.07 1.75 -12.20
C CYS A 364 24.29 2.73 -13.37
N VAL A 365 24.50 2.19 -14.57
CA VAL A 365 24.66 2.99 -15.81
C VAL A 365 23.36 3.11 -16.62
N GLY A 366 22.22 2.72 -16.05
CA GLY A 366 20.91 2.98 -16.64
C GLY A 366 20.50 2.15 -17.85
N THR A 367 21.07 0.95 -18.05
CA THR A 367 20.65 0.06 -19.16
C THR A 367 19.21 -0.43 -19.05
N ARG A 368 18.63 -0.43 -17.84
CA ARG A 368 17.25 -0.85 -17.50
C ARG A 368 16.92 -2.33 -17.76
N TYR A 369 17.86 -3.15 -18.20
CA TYR A 369 17.60 -4.57 -18.49
C TYR A 369 17.17 -5.35 -17.24
N CYS A 370 17.69 -5.00 -16.06
CA CYS A 370 17.25 -5.59 -14.80
C CYS A 370 15.74 -5.42 -14.52
N ALA A 371 15.10 -4.37 -15.04
CA ALA A 371 13.65 -4.19 -14.95
C ALA A 371 12.91 -5.17 -15.87
N ASN A 372 13.39 -5.35 -17.11
CA ASN A 372 12.76 -6.26 -18.07
C ASN A 372 12.80 -7.70 -17.55
N ASN A 373 13.96 -8.14 -17.04
CA ASN A 373 14.14 -9.51 -16.56
C ASN A 373 13.51 -9.80 -15.19
N CYS A 374 13.13 -8.76 -14.44
CA CYS A 374 12.39 -8.95 -13.19
C CYS A 374 10.93 -9.34 -13.51
N PRO A 375 10.46 -10.55 -13.15
CA PRO A 375 9.10 -10.97 -13.48
C PRO A 375 8.07 -10.11 -12.76
N TYR A 376 8.38 -9.65 -11.55
CA TYR A 376 7.52 -8.78 -10.76
C TYR A 376 7.54 -7.31 -11.19
N LYS A 377 8.44 -6.85 -12.08
CA LYS A 377 8.53 -5.43 -12.49
C LYS A 377 8.59 -4.45 -11.31
N VAL A 378 9.37 -4.78 -10.28
CA VAL A 378 9.55 -4.01 -9.02
C VAL A 378 10.89 -3.28 -8.97
N ARG A 379 11.45 -2.99 -10.15
CA ARG A 379 12.63 -2.17 -10.33
C ARG A 379 12.21 -0.88 -11.04
N TYR A 380 12.49 0.25 -10.41
CA TYR A 380 11.99 1.58 -10.81
C TYR A 380 13.15 2.41 -11.34
N PHE A 381 12.94 3.17 -12.41
CA PHE A 381 14.01 3.92 -13.07
C PHE A 381 13.83 5.41 -12.88
N ASN A 382 14.90 6.09 -12.46
CA ASN A 382 14.92 7.55 -12.40
C ASN A 382 15.03 8.14 -13.80
N TRP A 383 13.88 8.49 -14.41
CA TRP A 383 13.83 9.06 -15.77
C TRP A 383 14.38 10.49 -15.84
N TYR A 384 14.14 11.26 -14.79
CA TYR A 384 14.57 12.64 -14.63
C TYR A 384 15.39 12.77 -13.35
N ASN A 385 16.03 13.93 -13.16
CA ASN A 385 16.73 14.21 -11.93
C ASN A 385 15.76 14.80 -10.90
N TYR A 386 15.20 13.96 -10.03
CA TYR A 386 14.27 14.41 -8.99
C TYR A 386 14.96 15.10 -7.81
N ALA A 387 16.29 14.99 -7.71
CA ALA A 387 17.11 15.54 -6.64
C ALA A 387 17.74 16.90 -6.99
N GLU A 388 17.62 17.34 -8.26
CA GLU A 388 18.18 18.60 -8.73
C GLU A 388 17.41 19.80 -8.16
N ARG A 389 18.09 20.64 -7.38
CA ARG A 389 17.48 21.83 -6.77
C ARG A 389 17.07 22.84 -7.84
N GLY A 390 15.82 23.30 -7.80
CA GLY A 390 15.26 24.18 -8.82
C GLY A 390 15.07 23.52 -10.18
N GLY A 391 15.29 22.20 -10.29
CA GLY A 391 15.00 21.44 -11.51
C GLY A 391 13.51 21.31 -11.76
N GLU A 392 13.12 21.11 -13.03
CA GLU A 392 11.71 20.95 -13.43
C GLU A 392 10.99 19.83 -12.66
N TRP A 393 11.73 18.76 -12.33
CA TRP A 393 11.21 17.56 -11.67
C TRP A 393 11.61 17.47 -10.19
N GLU A 394 12.04 18.56 -9.56
CA GLU A 394 12.47 18.56 -8.16
C GLU A 394 11.38 18.00 -7.22
N SER A 395 11.69 16.91 -6.52
CA SER A 395 10.77 16.26 -5.59
C SER A 395 10.83 16.84 -4.17
N TRP A 396 11.93 17.49 -3.79
CA TRP A 396 12.15 17.97 -2.42
C TRP A 396 12.59 19.45 -2.38
N PRO A 397 11.76 20.38 -2.91
CA PRO A 397 12.03 21.81 -2.79
C PRO A 397 12.08 22.23 -1.32
N ASP A 398 12.93 23.21 -0.97
CA ASP A 398 13.05 23.71 0.40
C ASP A 398 11.68 24.10 0.99
N PRO A 399 11.35 23.71 2.24
CA PRO A 399 12.17 22.96 3.21
C PRO A 399 11.96 21.43 3.16
N LEU A 400 11.32 20.87 2.12
CA LEU A 400 11.02 19.42 2.04
C LEU A 400 12.28 18.55 1.94
N ASN A 401 13.42 19.13 1.56
CA ASN A 401 14.73 18.47 1.63
C ASN A 401 15.09 18.02 3.06
N MET A 402 14.55 18.64 4.10
CA MET A 402 14.75 18.21 5.50
C MET A 402 14.01 16.90 5.85
N LEU A 403 13.12 16.41 4.99
CA LEU A 403 12.43 15.13 5.17
C LEU A 403 13.30 13.93 4.78
N LEU A 404 14.42 14.17 4.09
CA LEU A 404 15.27 13.11 3.59
C LEU A 404 15.95 12.37 4.74
N ASN A 405 15.83 11.05 4.72
CA ASN A 405 16.56 10.16 5.60
C ASN A 405 18.07 10.27 5.28
N PRO A 406 18.92 10.69 6.24
CA PRO A 406 20.36 10.85 6.00
C PRO A 406 21.09 9.52 5.75
N ASP A 407 20.50 8.39 6.16
CA ASP A 407 21.11 7.06 6.02
C ASP A 407 20.87 6.42 4.66
N VAL A 408 20.07 7.06 3.78
CA VAL A 408 19.72 6.53 2.46
C VAL A 408 20.14 7.50 1.37
N THR A 409 20.91 7.00 0.41
CA THR A 409 21.31 7.77 -0.78
C THR A 409 20.09 8.37 -1.48
N VAL A 410 20.13 9.66 -1.80
CA VAL A 410 19.20 10.27 -2.76
C VAL A 410 19.72 10.01 -4.16
N ARG A 411 18.89 9.44 -5.04
CA ARG A 411 19.34 8.96 -6.35
C ARG A 411 19.20 10.03 -7.42
N GLU A 412 20.15 10.02 -8.35
CA GLU A 412 20.15 10.89 -9.53
C GLU A 412 19.44 10.22 -10.72
N LYS A 413 19.31 11.00 -11.79
CA LYS A 413 18.83 10.54 -13.09
C LYS A 413 19.62 9.33 -13.60
N GLY A 414 18.94 8.39 -14.24
CA GLY A 414 19.60 7.27 -14.93
C GLY A 414 19.87 6.06 -14.06
N VAL A 415 19.42 6.07 -12.80
CA VAL A 415 19.68 4.99 -11.84
C VAL A 415 18.43 4.14 -11.60
N MET A 416 18.63 2.83 -11.51
CA MET A 416 17.60 1.88 -11.09
C MET A 416 17.49 1.79 -9.57
N GLU A 417 16.28 1.65 -9.10
CA GLU A 417 15.92 1.50 -7.69
C GLU A 417 15.01 0.29 -7.48
N LYS A 418 14.91 -0.16 -6.23
CA LYS A 418 14.00 -1.21 -5.80
C LYS A 418 13.94 -1.25 -4.28
N CYS A 419 12.96 -1.96 -3.73
CA CYS A 419 12.96 -2.32 -2.32
C CYS A 419 14.25 -3.06 -1.94
N THR A 420 14.91 -2.60 -0.87
CA THR A 420 16.16 -3.15 -0.31
C THR A 420 15.93 -3.81 1.05
N PHE A 421 14.67 -4.11 1.41
CA PHE A 421 14.27 -4.49 2.77
C PHE A 421 14.71 -3.46 3.84
N CYS A 422 14.76 -2.17 3.47
CA CYS A 422 15.26 -1.10 4.32
C CYS A 422 16.67 -1.41 4.85
N VAL A 423 17.60 -1.68 3.92
CA VAL A 423 18.97 -2.09 4.23
C VAL A 423 19.68 -1.20 5.24
N GLN A 424 19.39 0.10 5.26
CA GLN A 424 19.90 1.06 6.24
C GLN A 424 19.53 0.67 7.68
N ARG A 425 18.33 0.12 7.92
CA ARG A 425 17.90 -0.38 9.23
C ARG A 425 18.57 -1.69 9.58
N ILE A 426 18.71 -2.58 8.59
CA ILE A 426 19.42 -3.86 8.75
C ILE A 426 20.87 -3.60 9.16
N ARG A 427 21.58 -2.76 8.41
CA ARG A 427 22.99 -2.42 8.67
C ARG A 427 23.14 -1.64 9.99
N GLY A 428 22.22 -0.73 10.30
CA GLY A 428 22.21 -0.02 11.58
C GLY A 428 22.11 -0.95 12.79
N ALA A 429 21.19 -1.92 12.76
CA ALA A 429 21.04 -2.89 13.84
C ALA A 429 22.22 -3.87 13.91
N GLN A 430 22.70 -4.39 12.77
CA GLN A 430 23.88 -5.26 12.72
C GLN A 430 25.12 -4.56 13.29
N ASN A 431 25.33 -3.28 12.95
CA ASN A 431 26.44 -2.50 13.48
C ASN A 431 26.32 -2.32 14.99
N ARG A 432 25.12 -2.02 15.50
CA ARG A 432 24.88 -1.90 16.95
C ARG A 432 25.13 -3.22 17.68
N ALA A 433 24.55 -4.31 17.19
CA ALA A 433 24.73 -5.64 17.78
C ALA A 433 26.22 -6.05 17.81
N ARG A 434 26.98 -5.72 16.75
CA ARG A 434 28.43 -5.92 16.70
C ARG A 434 29.19 -5.07 17.74
N LEU A 435 28.78 -3.83 17.98
CA LEU A 435 29.39 -2.98 19.01
C LEU A 435 29.10 -3.49 20.43
N GLU A 436 27.95 -4.15 20.61
CA GLU A 436 27.49 -4.75 21.87
C GLU A 436 27.94 -6.22 22.05
N ASP A 437 28.76 -6.74 21.11
CA ASP A 437 29.25 -8.12 21.09
C ASP A 437 28.14 -9.18 21.23
N ARG A 438 27.03 -8.98 20.51
CA ARG A 438 25.90 -9.90 20.47
C ARG A 438 25.33 -10.10 19.07
N ALA A 439 24.54 -11.14 18.92
CA ALA A 439 23.73 -11.33 17.72
C ALA A 439 22.56 -10.33 17.66
N VAL A 440 22.08 -10.08 16.44
CA VAL A 440 20.82 -9.36 16.20
C VAL A 440 19.66 -10.23 16.67
N GLN A 441 18.72 -9.65 17.40
CA GLN A 441 17.55 -10.37 17.93
C GLN A 441 16.32 -10.20 17.03
N ASP A 442 15.39 -11.16 17.05
CA ASP A 442 14.11 -11.01 16.35
C ASP A 442 13.37 -9.75 16.83
N GLY A 443 12.77 -9.01 15.89
CA GLY A 443 12.12 -7.73 16.16
C GLY A 443 13.05 -6.51 16.28
N GLU A 444 14.36 -6.67 16.43
CA GLU A 444 15.31 -5.53 16.47
C GLU A 444 15.38 -4.79 15.12
N ILE A 445 15.16 -5.52 14.01
CA ILE A 445 15.05 -4.94 12.68
C ILE A 445 13.59 -5.01 12.24
N THR A 446 12.96 -3.85 12.07
CA THR A 446 11.64 -3.74 11.46
C THR A 446 11.70 -2.76 10.28
N PRO A 447 11.57 -3.25 9.02
CA PRO A 447 11.46 -2.39 7.84
C PRO A 447 10.27 -1.44 7.94
N SER A 448 10.35 -0.27 7.30
CA SER A 448 9.30 0.76 7.43
C SER A 448 7.91 0.29 6.98
N CYS A 449 7.84 -0.60 5.98
CA CYS A 449 6.58 -1.19 5.53
C CYS A 449 5.92 -2.09 6.59
N ALA A 450 6.71 -2.85 7.35
CA ALA A 450 6.24 -3.69 8.45
C ALA A 450 5.83 -2.83 9.65
N GLN A 451 6.67 -1.86 10.04
CA GLN A 451 6.40 -0.95 11.16
C GLN A 451 5.13 -0.13 10.97
N ALA A 452 4.84 0.31 9.74
CA ALA A 452 3.68 1.12 9.42
C ALA A 452 2.40 0.31 9.17
N CYS A 453 2.46 -1.02 9.16
CA CYS A 453 1.30 -1.86 8.86
C CYS A 453 0.41 -2.01 10.12
N PRO A 454 -0.77 -1.36 10.18
CA PRO A 454 -1.58 -1.36 11.39
C PRO A 454 -2.18 -2.73 11.73
N SER A 455 -2.31 -3.62 10.73
CA SER A 455 -2.83 -4.98 10.92
C SER A 455 -1.74 -6.03 11.13
N GLU A 456 -0.46 -5.62 11.20
CA GLU A 456 0.69 -6.53 11.26
C GLU A 456 0.67 -7.62 10.18
N ALA A 457 0.22 -7.25 8.96
CA ALA A 457 0.18 -8.16 7.83
C ALA A 457 1.59 -8.48 7.31
N ILE A 458 2.55 -7.58 7.48
CA ILE A 458 3.93 -7.73 7.01
C ILE A 458 4.83 -8.01 8.21
N VAL A 459 5.53 -9.15 8.19
CA VAL A 459 6.46 -9.57 9.24
C VAL A 459 7.83 -9.81 8.61
N PHE A 460 8.86 -9.23 9.21
CA PHE A 460 10.26 -9.33 8.76
C PHE A 460 11.10 -10.02 9.81
N GLY A 461 12.13 -10.75 9.38
CA GLY A 461 13.11 -11.33 10.28
C GLY A 461 14.09 -12.25 9.55
N ASP A 462 14.82 -13.04 10.32
CA ASP A 462 15.75 -14.04 9.82
C ASP A 462 15.05 -15.40 9.61
N LEU A 463 15.07 -15.92 8.37
CA LEU A 463 14.52 -17.21 7.99
C LEU A 463 15.39 -18.40 8.46
N HIS A 464 16.68 -18.16 8.76
CA HIS A 464 17.56 -19.19 9.32
C HIS A 464 17.30 -19.40 10.81
N ASP A 465 16.96 -18.35 11.55
CA ASP A 465 16.48 -18.47 12.93
C ASP A 465 15.11 -19.15 12.97
N LYS A 466 15.08 -20.42 13.40
CA LYS A 466 13.85 -21.23 13.49
C LYS A 466 12.89 -20.77 14.59
N THR A 467 13.33 -19.89 15.48
CA THR A 467 12.50 -19.31 16.54
C THR A 467 11.85 -17.98 16.12
N SER A 468 12.27 -17.40 15.00
CA SER A 468 11.76 -16.11 14.52
C SER A 468 10.29 -16.19 14.08
N ARG A 469 9.57 -15.07 14.24
CA ARG A 469 8.18 -14.95 13.77
C ARG A 469 8.06 -15.23 12.27
N VAL A 470 9.02 -14.78 11.47
CA VAL A 470 8.97 -14.96 10.00
C VAL A 470 9.20 -16.41 9.59
N ALA A 471 10.10 -17.14 10.25
CA ALA A 471 10.33 -18.55 9.96
C ALA A 471 9.10 -19.40 10.29
N ALA A 472 8.40 -19.09 11.39
CA ALA A 472 7.14 -19.75 11.74
C ALA A 472 6.05 -19.49 10.68
N LEU A 473 5.91 -18.26 10.19
CA LEU A 473 4.93 -17.92 9.16
C LEU A 473 5.30 -18.48 7.78
N ALA A 474 6.59 -18.58 7.45
CA ALA A 474 7.05 -19.20 6.21
C ALA A 474 6.70 -20.70 6.12
N GLN A 475 6.45 -21.34 7.27
CA GLN A 475 6.01 -22.74 7.38
C GLN A 475 4.50 -22.89 7.58
N ASP A 476 3.74 -21.78 7.54
CA ASP A 476 2.27 -21.82 7.61
C ASP A 476 1.73 -22.55 6.36
N PRO A 477 0.80 -23.51 6.50
CA PRO A 477 0.22 -24.23 5.36
C PRO A 477 -0.48 -23.36 4.31
N ARG A 478 -0.81 -22.10 4.65
CA ARG A 478 -1.34 -21.12 3.69
C ARG A 478 -0.26 -20.44 2.85
N GLY A 479 1.01 -20.74 3.15
CA GLY A 479 2.19 -20.13 2.54
C GLY A 479 2.35 -20.51 1.07
N TYR A 480 2.64 -19.50 0.25
CA TYR A 480 2.99 -19.66 -1.16
C TYR A 480 3.99 -18.58 -1.60
N HIS A 481 4.62 -18.81 -2.75
CA HIS A 481 5.52 -17.86 -3.39
C HIS A 481 4.93 -17.43 -4.73
N VAL A 482 4.85 -16.11 -4.96
CA VAL A 482 4.28 -15.58 -6.21
C VAL A 482 5.18 -15.95 -7.39
N LEU A 483 4.59 -16.57 -8.43
CA LEU A 483 5.28 -17.06 -9.63
C LEU A 483 6.38 -18.09 -9.30
N ALA A 484 6.07 -19.05 -8.41
CA ALA A 484 6.99 -20.09 -7.96
C ALA A 484 7.57 -20.91 -9.12
N GLY A 485 6.78 -21.24 -10.15
CA GLY A 485 7.21 -22.00 -11.34
C GLY A 485 8.35 -21.38 -12.14
N LEU A 486 8.70 -20.10 -11.92
CA LEU A 486 9.89 -19.47 -12.51
C LEU A 486 11.19 -19.79 -11.75
N ASN A 487 11.11 -20.51 -10.62
CA ASN A 487 12.23 -20.88 -9.76
C ASN A 487 13.15 -19.70 -9.40
N THR A 488 12.55 -18.53 -9.15
CA THR A 488 13.29 -17.34 -8.67
C THR A 488 13.66 -17.44 -7.18
N ARG A 489 13.10 -18.41 -6.45
CA ARG A 489 13.28 -18.64 -5.01
C ARG A 489 13.09 -17.35 -4.18
N PRO A 490 11.88 -16.74 -4.17
CA PRO A 490 11.59 -15.52 -3.42
C PRO A 490 11.92 -15.65 -1.92
N ALA A 491 12.41 -14.57 -1.30
CA ALA A 491 12.55 -14.48 0.17
C ALA A 491 11.27 -13.97 0.85
N ILE A 492 10.19 -13.78 0.09
CA ILE A 492 8.88 -13.38 0.61
C ILE A 492 7.93 -14.56 0.48
N THR A 493 7.35 -14.98 1.61
CA THR A 493 6.24 -15.94 1.65
C THR A 493 4.93 -15.16 1.83
N TYR A 494 3.98 -15.37 0.94
CA TYR A 494 2.63 -14.83 1.07
C TYR A 494 1.74 -15.86 1.74
N LEU A 495 0.82 -15.45 2.62
CA LEU A 495 -0.22 -16.32 3.16
C LEU A 495 -1.54 -16.02 2.47
N ALA A 496 -2.19 -17.07 1.95
CA ALA A 496 -3.46 -16.96 1.23
C ALA A 496 -4.55 -16.22 2.02
N LYS A 497 -5.42 -15.50 1.29
CA LYS A 497 -6.60 -14.83 1.83
C LYS A 497 -7.60 -15.88 2.30
N VAL A 498 -8.03 -15.83 3.56
CA VAL A 498 -9.09 -16.72 4.06
C VAL A 498 -10.43 -15.96 4.02
N VAL A 499 -11.44 -16.56 3.40
CA VAL A 499 -12.80 -15.99 3.29
C VAL A 499 -13.87 -16.95 3.79
N HIS A 500 -15.02 -16.41 4.23
CA HIS A 500 -16.10 -17.21 4.82
C HIS A 500 -17.02 -17.90 3.80
N GLY A 501 -17.08 -17.41 2.55
CA GLY A 501 -17.97 -17.94 1.51
C GLY A 501 -17.35 -19.05 0.64
N ALA A 502 -18.17 -19.69 -0.20
CA ALA A 502 -17.69 -20.52 -1.30
C ALA A 502 -17.01 -19.62 -2.34
N VAL A 503 -15.79 -19.97 -2.74
CA VAL A 503 -15.06 -19.31 -3.82
C VAL A 503 -14.80 -20.36 -4.87
N VAL A 504 -14.86 -19.95 -6.15
CA VAL A 504 -14.32 -20.79 -7.23
C VAL A 504 -12.82 -20.85 -7.00
N GLU A 505 -12.35 -21.98 -6.49
CA GLU A 505 -10.92 -22.28 -6.38
C GLU A 505 -10.39 -22.35 -7.82
N GLY A 506 -9.49 -21.42 -8.16
CA GLY A 506 -8.86 -21.32 -9.47
C GLY A 506 -7.60 -22.14 -9.50
#